data_AF-A0A0G1BC51-F1
#
_entry.id   AF-A0A0G1BC51-F1
#
_cell.length_a   1.000
_cell.length_b   1.000
_cell.length_c   1.000
_cell.angle_alpha   90.00
_cell.angle_beta   90.00
_cell.angle_gamma   90.00
#
_symmetry.space_group_name_H-M   'P 1'
#
loop_
_entity.id
_entity.type
_entity.pdbx_description
1 polymer ?
#
loop_
_entity_poly.entity_id
_entity_poly.type
_entity_poly.pdbx_seq_one_letter_code
_entity_poly.pdbx_strand_id
1 'polypeptide(L)'
;MMLFVLKNPFYYGVFKYNGELHEGKHEPIITKKLFDQAQEMLKKRGRHHEKKIHNYIFTDFMKCGTCGCAITAEEHKGHIYYRCTKKKGSCAEKYVREEMLTEQLKNIMQKVSLPDDWADNMLNELNKEKIATAQSSIVLVNSSNEKIKTVESKLDILLDSHLEEVIDKNDYLRKKEELINKKIGLEEKIKRINNQGDNWLEPMRDFILRSRLAKKTADEGDLSQFKAFLKNIGSNFILQGGKFEFLAEFEWALACRRQAFSNWLPKKNFSELLPSSCRI
;
A
#
# COMPACT_ATOMS: atom_id res chain seq x y z
N MET A 1 34.28 -4.80 38.74
CA MET A 1 34.61 -4.91 40.18
C MET A 1 34.53 -3.57 40.91
N MET A 2 35.22 -2.52 40.47
CA MET A 2 35.25 -1.21 41.16
C MET A 2 33.89 -0.46 41.27
N LEU A 3 33.01 -0.58 40.28
CA LEU A 3 31.68 0.06 40.31
C LEU A 3 30.76 -0.48 41.42
N PHE A 4 30.94 -1.73 41.83
CA PHE A 4 30.15 -2.33 42.90
C PHE A 4 30.48 -1.68 44.24
N VAL A 5 31.79 -1.49 44.50
CA VAL A 5 32.29 -0.80 45.69
C VAL A 5 31.75 0.63 45.76
N LEU A 6 31.88 1.39 44.67
CA LEU A 6 31.45 2.79 44.65
C LEU A 6 29.93 2.97 44.74
N LYS A 7 29.12 1.99 44.37
CA LYS A 7 27.65 2.04 44.43
C LYS A 7 27.05 1.41 45.69
N ASN A 8 27.86 0.77 46.52
CA ASN A 8 27.36 0.03 47.68
C ASN A 8 27.05 1.01 48.83
N PRO A 9 25.79 1.09 49.31
CA PRO A 9 25.43 1.95 50.44
C PRO A 9 26.13 1.60 51.76
N PHE A 10 26.69 0.40 51.86
CA PHE A 10 27.38 -0.10 53.05
C PHE A 10 28.45 0.86 53.56
N TYR A 11 29.16 1.54 52.66
CA TYR A 11 30.27 2.42 53.02
C TYR A 11 29.84 3.71 53.74
N TYR A 12 28.57 4.13 53.66
CA TYR A 12 28.05 5.25 54.45
C TYR A 12 27.15 4.82 55.62
N GLY A 13 27.13 3.52 55.96
CA GLY A 13 26.47 3.03 57.17
C GLY A 13 25.09 2.40 56.96
N VAL A 14 24.65 2.15 55.73
CA VAL A 14 23.35 1.48 55.48
C VAL A 14 23.51 0.27 54.57
N PHE A 15 22.66 -0.73 54.69
CA PHE A 15 22.70 -1.92 53.84
C PHE A 15 21.34 -2.20 53.22
N LYS A 16 21.33 -2.95 52.13
CA LYS A 16 20.09 -3.37 51.45
C LYS A 16 19.74 -4.80 51.85
N TYR A 17 18.52 -4.99 52.33
CA TYR A 17 17.95 -6.31 52.60
C TYR A 17 16.53 -6.37 52.02
N ASN A 18 16.23 -7.41 51.26
CA ASN A 18 14.95 -7.57 50.57
C ASN A 18 14.47 -6.36 49.73
N GLY A 19 15.42 -5.57 49.19
CA GLY A 19 15.12 -4.37 48.41
C GLY A 19 14.98 -3.07 49.21
N GLU A 20 14.89 -3.15 50.54
CA GLU A 20 14.77 -2.01 51.46
C GLU A 20 16.12 -1.60 52.06
N LEU A 21 16.24 -0.34 52.44
CA LEU A 21 17.44 0.21 53.07
C LEU A 21 17.29 0.18 54.59
N HIS A 22 18.24 -0.44 55.28
CA HIS A 22 18.29 -0.50 56.73
C HIS A 22 19.56 0.16 57.28
N GLU A 23 19.44 0.79 58.44
CA GLU A 23 20.57 1.39 59.15
C GLU A 23 21.47 0.31 59.74
N GLY A 24 22.76 0.38 59.40
CA GLY A 24 23.80 -0.50 59.91
C GLY A 24 24.32 -0.01 61.25
N LYS A 25 24.77 -0.93 62.10
CA LYS A 25 25.42 -0.61 63.39
C LYS A 25 26.95 -0.41 63.28
N HIS A 26 27.51 -0.56 62.08
CA HIS A 26 28.94 -0.41 61.83
C HIS A 26 29.31 1.05 61.59
N GLU A 27 30.57 1.38 61.87
CA GLU A 27 31.08 2.73 61.64
C GLU A 27 31.16 3.03 60.13
N PRO A 28 30.54 4.12 59.64
CA PRO A 28 30.64 4.53 58.25
C PRO A 28 32.06 4.87 57.83
N ILE A 29 32.52 4.33 56.70
CA ILE A 29 33.86 4.60 56.14
C ILE A 29 33.88 5.95 55.42
N ILE A 30 32.76 6.36 54.83
CA ILE A 30 32.59 7.65 54.14
C ILE A 30 31.28 8.33 54.55
N THR A 31 31.22 9.65 54.38
CA THR A 31 29.98 10.41 54.61
C THR A 31 28.99 10.20 53.47
N LYS A 32 27.69 10.29 53.77
CA LYS A 32 26.61 10.25 52.75
C LYS A 32 26.82 11.32 51.66
N LYS A 33 27.25 12.52 52.05
CA LYS A 33 27.56 13.62 51.13
C LYS A 33 28.63 13.23 50.11
N LEU A 34 29.70 12.57 50.55
CA LEU A 34 30.78 12.11 49.66
C LEU A 34 30.31 10.97 48.75
N PHE A 35 29.49 10.06 49.27
CA PHE A 35 28.88 8.99 48.47
C PHE A 35 27.97 9.56 47.37
N ASP A 36 27.11 10.52 47.70
CA ASP A 36 26.20 11.17 46.73
C ASP A 36 26.99 11.90 45.63
N GLN A 37 28.07 12.61 46.00
CA GLN A 37 28.98 13.24 45.03
C GLN A 37 29.63 12.20 44.10
N ALA A 38 30.07 11.06 44.64
CA ALA A 38 30.62 9.97 43.83
C ALA A 38 29.56 9.37 42.88
N GLN A 39 28.31 9.19 43.33
CA GLN A 39 27.20 8.74 42.49
C GLN A 39 26.91 9.73 41.36
N GLU A 40 26.95 11.04 41.64
CA GLU A 40 26.75 12.08 40.63
C GLU A 40 27.84 12.04 39.56
N MET A 41 29.10 11.89 39.97
CA MET A 41 30.23 11.75 39.04
C MET A 41 30.15 10.46 38.22
N LEU A 42 29.68 9.36 38.80
CA LEU A 42 29.43 8.11 38.08
C LEU A 42 28.32 8.26 37.03
N LYS A 43 27.25 9.01 37.33
CA LYS A 43 26.19 9.33 36.36
C LYS A 43 26.73 10.18 35.22
N LYS A 44 27.57 11.19 35.52
CA LYS A 44 28.22 12.04 34.50
C LYS A 44 29.25 11.29 33.63
N ARG A 45 29.98 10.33 34.22
CA ARG A 45 30.95 9.48 33.50
C ARG A 45 30.31 8.33 32.74
N GLY A 46 29.09 7.94 33.08
CA GLY A 46 28.32 7.00 32.28
C GLY A 46 28.20 7.58 30.88
N ARG A 47 28.85 6.97 29.89
CA ARG A 47 28.73 7.38 28.49
C ARG A 47 27.27 7.25 28.08
N HIS A 48 26.50 8.32 28.25
CA HIS A 48 25.25 8.49 27.53
C HIS A 48 25.65 8.73 26.09
N HIS A 49 25.88 7.65 25.35
CA HIS A 49 25.86 7.75 23.90
C HIS A 49 24.42 8.10 23.56
N GLU A 50 24.17 9.37 23.28
CA GLU A 50 23.01 9.75 22.51
C GLU A 50 23.03 8.87 21.27
N LYS A 51 22.06 7.96 21.18
CA LYS A 51 21.89 7.18 19.96
C LYS A 51 21.53 8.20 18.90
N LYS A 52 22.48 8.55 18.04
CA LYS A 52 22.18 9.29 16.83
C LYS A 52 21.21 8.45 16.03
N ILE A 53 19.95 8.88 16.00
CA ILE A 53 18.93 8.25 15.18
C ILE A 53 19.20 8.76 13.76
N HIS A 54 19.95 7.97 13.00
CA HIS A 54 20.11 8.23 11.58
C HIS A 54 18.85 7.75 10.87
N ASN A 55 18.12 8.68 10.24
CA ASN A 55 16.92 8.36 9.47
C ASN A 55 17.29 8.08 8.00
N TYR A 56 17.68 6.83 7.72
CA TYR A 56 18.00 6.40 6.37
C TYR A 56 16.74 5.94 5.63
N ILE A 57 16.36 6.68 4.59
CA ILE A 57 15.04 6.60 3.95
C ILE A 57 14.71 5.20 3.46
N PHE A 58 15.64 4.51 2.79
CA PHE A 58 15.38 3.17 2.25
C PHE A 58 15.62 2.02 3.24
N THR A 59 15.81 2.31 4.54
CA THR A 59 15.80 1.27 5.57
C THR A 59 14.37 0.76 5.76
N ASP A 60 14.23 -0.55 6.04
CA ASP A 60 12.94 -1.25 6.13
C ASP A 60 12.09 -1.19 4.84
N PHE A 61 12.76 -1.01 3.70
CA PHE A 61 12.12 -1.03 2.39
C PHE A 61 12.51 -2.28 1.61
N MET A 62 13.81 -2.62 1.61
CA MET A 62 14.39 -3.67 0.78
C MET A 62 14.88 -4.87 1.58
N LYS A 63 14.89 -6.03 0.92
CA LYS A 63 15.54 -7.25 1.42
C LYS A 63 16.70 -7.64 0.51
N CYS A 64 17.69 -8.30 1.07
CA CYS A 64 18.80 -8.87 0.30
C CYS A 64 18.30 -10.06 -0.53
N GLY A 65 18.54 -10.06 -1.85
CA GLY A 65 18.10 -11.15 -2.73
C GLY A 65 18.79 -12.49 -2.45
N THR A 66 20.04 -12.45 -2.00
CA THR A 66 20.84 -13.66 -1.76
C THR A 66 20.50 -14.37 -0.44
N CYS A 67 20.29 -13.64 0.66
CA CYS A 67 20.05 -14.26 1.98
C CYS A 67 18.70 -13.91 2.63
N GLY A 68 17.89 -13.05 1.99
CA GLY A 68 16.58 -12.62 2.48
C GLY A 68 16.61 -11.75 3.75
N CYS A 69 17.80 -11.36 4.24
CA CYS A 69 17.92 -10.45 5.39
C CYS A 69 17.53 -9.02 5.01
N ALA A 70 17.11 -8.22 5.99
CA ALA A 70 16.85 -6.80 5.79
C ALA A 70 18.11 -6.04 5.37
N ILE A 71 17.92 -5.01 4.55
CA ILE A 71 18.93 -4.01 4.22
C ILE A 71 18.97 -2.92 5.29
N THR A 72 20.16 -2.54 5.71
CA THR A 72 20.46 -1.41 6.60
C THR A 72 21.35 -0.41 5.88
N ALA A 73 21.52 0.79 6.43
CA ALA A 73 22.44 1.78 5.91
C ALA A 73 23.50 2.18 6.94
N GLU A 74 24.64 2.65 6.43
CA GLU A 74 25.73 3.25 7.19
C GLU A 74 26.29 4.43 6.40
N GLU A 75 26.76 5.44 7.13
CA GLU A 75 27.38 6.62 6.54
C GLU A 75 28.91 6.53 6.66
N HIS A 76 29.60 6.68 5.52
CA HIS A 76 31.06 6.70 5.45
C HIS A 76 31.50 7.90 4.62
N LYS A 77 32.28 8.81 5.23
CA LYS A 77 32.82 10.03 4.60
C LYS A 77 31.74 10.88 3.90
N GLY A 78 30.58 11.04 4.54
CA GLY A 78 29.46 11.83 4.02
C GLY A 78 28.62 11.13 2.94
N HIS A 79 28.91 9.87 2.61
CA HIS A 79 28.11 9.07 1.68
C HIS A 79 27.37 7.95 2.41
N ILE A 80 26.11 7.74 2.04
CA ILE A 80 25.25 6.70 2.61
C ILE A 80 25.37 5.43 1.78
N TYR A 81 25.64 4.31 2.44
CA TYR A 81 25.78 2.98 1.84
C TYR A 81 24.74 2.03 2.41
N TYR A 82 23.92 1.45 1.54
CA TYR A 82 22.99 0.38 1.85
C TYR A 82 23.69 -0.98 1.77
N ARG A 83 23.50 -1.80 2.81
CA ARG A 83 24.12 -3.13 2.93
C ARG A 83 23.18 -4.15 3.57
N CYS A 84 23.45 -5.42 3.30
CA CYS A 84 22.83 -6.51 4.04
C CYS A 84 23.24 -6.45 5.53
N THR A 85 22.28 -6.71 6.43
CA THR A 85 22.54 -6.85 7.87
C THR A 85 23.37 -8.09 8.23
N LYS A 86 23.45 -9.09 7.33
CA LYS A 86 24.19 -10.35 7.53
C LYS A 86 23.76 -11.13 8.80
N LYS A 87 22.51 -10.94 9.25
CA LYS A 87 21.97 -11.60 10.47
C LYS A 87 21.94 -13.13 10.37
N LYS A 88 21.75 -13.69 9.17
CA LYS A 88 21.70 -15.14 8.92
C LYS A 88 23.07 -15.76 8.61
N GLY A 89 24.17 -15.02 8.76
CA GLY A 89 25.53 -15.49 8.46
C GLY A 89 26.23 -14.67 7.37
N SER A 90 27.29 -15.23 6.79
CA SER A 90 28.10 -14.56 5.78
C SER A 90 27.30 -14.30 4.51
N CYS A 91 27.13 -13.02 4.16
CA CYS A 91 26.58 -12.60 2.87
C CYS A 91 27.65 -11.85 2.08
N ALA A 92 27.87 -12.26 0.83
CA ALA A 92 28.86 -11.71 -0.09
C ALA A 92 28.33 -10.51 -0.92
N GLU A 93 27.09 -10.08 -0.67
CA GLU A 93 26.52 -8.91 -1.35
C GLU A 93 27.33 -7.65 -1.10
N LYS A 94 27.53 -6.88 -2.19
CA LYS A 94 28.24 -5.62 -2.17
C LYS A 94 27.37 -4.51 -1.58
N TYR A 95 28.03 -3.46 -1.13
CA TYR A 95 27.37 -2.28 -0.59
C TYR A 95 26.95 -1.41 -1.77
N VAL A 96 25.79 -0.76 -1.67
CA VAL A 96 25.24 0.09 -2.73
C VAL A 96 25.18 1.51 -2.21
N ARG A 97 25.74 2.46 -2.96
CA ARG A 97 25.69 3.87 -2.60
C ARG A 97 24.28 4.43 -2.84
N GLU A 98 23.82 5.34 -1.99
CA GLU A 98 22.48 5.91 -2.08
C GLU A 98 22.22 6.62 -3.42
N GLU A 99 23.22 7.29 -3.98
CA GLU A 99 23.13 8.00 -5.26
C GLU A 99 22.90 7.01 -6.40
N MET A 100 23.61 5.86 -6.39
CA MET A 100 23.41 4.80 -7.38
C MET A 100 22.05 4.12 -7.23
N LEU A 101 21.57 3.93 -6.00
CA LEU A 101 20.24 3.39 -5.76
C LEU A 101 19.17 4.38 -6.25
N THR A 102 19.32 5.65 -5.92
CA THR A 102 18.41 6.73 -6.31
C THR A 102 18.31 6.85 -7.83
N GLU A 103 19.42 6.74 -8.54
CA GLU A 103 19.43 6.73 -10.01
C GLU A 103 18.66 5.54 -10.59
N GLN A 104 18.82 4.34 -10.02
CA GLN A 104 18.02 3.18 -10.42
C GLN A 104 16.52 3.39 -10.19
N LEU A 105 16.15 3.95 -9.03
CA LEU A 105 14.75 4.25 -8.71
C LEU A 105 14.18 5.34 -9.64
N LYS A 106 14.95 6.38 -9.93
CA LYS A 106 14.57 7.44 -10.87
C LYS A 106 14.31 6.88 -12.26
N ASN A 107 15.16 5.97 -12.74
CA ASN A 107 14.96 5.31 -14.03
C ASN A 107 13.68 4.47 -14.07
N ILE A 108 13.33 3.79 -12.96
CA ILE A 108 12.06 3.06 -12.86
C ILE A 108 10.87 4.05 -12.90
N MET A 109 10.94 5.14 -12.13
CA MET A 109 9.89 6.16 -12.10
C MET A 109 9.66 6.82 -13.47
N GLN A 110 10.74 7.11 -14.20
CA GLN A 110 10.65 7.65 -15.56
C GLN A 110 9.98 6.68 -16.53
N LYS A 111 10.24 5.37 -16.42
CA LYS A 111 9.58 4.35 -17.27
C LYS A 111 8.08 4.26 -17.03
N VAL A 112 7.62 4.41 -15.80
CA VAL A 112 6.18 4.39 -15.46
C VAL A 112 5.50 5.74 -15.65
N SER A 113 6.28 6.81 -15.78
CA SER A 113 5.75 8.16 -15.91
C SER A 113 4.97 8.35 -17.21
N LEU A 114 3.89 9.12 -17.14
CA LEU A 114 3.11 9.53 -18.29
C LEU A 114 3.35 11.01 -18.60
N PRO A 115 3.51 11.41 -19.88
CA PRO A 115 3.42 12.81 -20.28
C PRO A 115 2.08 13.42 -19.89
N ASP A 116 2.07 14.70 -19.51
CA ASP A 116 0.86 15.38 -19.03
C ASP A 116 -0.23 15.40 -20.11
N ASP A 117 0.13 15.70 -21.36
CA ASP A 117 -0.80 15.69 -22.49
C ASP A 117 -1.47 14.33 -22.70
N TRP A 118 -0.73 13.24 -22.44
CA TRP A 118 -1.28 11.88 -22.58
C TRP A 118 -2.21 11.56 -21.42
N ALA A 119 -1.84 11.94 -20.19
CA ALA A 119 -2.69 11.76 -19.03
C ALA A 119 -4.02 12.51 -19.21
N ASP A 120 -3.99 13.75 -19.70
CA ASP A 120 -5.20 14.55 -19.92
C ASP A 120 -6.07 13.96 -21.03
N ASN A 121 -5.48 13.50 -22.14
CA ASN A 121 -6.21 12.80 -23.20
C ASN A 121 -6.88 11.51 -22.70
N MET A 122 -6.16 10.69 -21.93
CA MET A 122 -6.70 9.45 -21.36
C MET A 122 -7.83 9.72 -20.36
N LEU A 123 -7.69 10.74 -19.50
CA LEU A 123 -8.73 11.14 -18.56
C LEU A 123 -9.98 11.65 -19.26
N ASN A 124 -9.81 12.38 -20.38
CA ASN A 124 -10.93 12.85 -21.19
C ASN A 124 -11.69 11.69 -21.84
N GLU A 125 -11.01 10.68 -22.37
CA GLU A 125 -11.66 9.49 -22.91
C GLU A 125 -12.37 8.68 -21.82
N LEU A 126 -11.76 8.50 -20.64
CA LEU A 126 -12.43 7.84 -19.51
C LEU A 126 -13.70 8.57 -19.08
N ASN A 127 -13.69 9.91 -19.10
CA ASN A 127 -14.89 10.68 -18.78
C ASN A 127 -15.99 10.51 -19.83
N LYS A 128 -15.63 10.45 -21.12
CA LYS A 128 -16.60 10.16 -22.19
C LYS A 128 -17.21 8.77 -22.02
N GLU A 129 -16.38 7.77 -21.71
CA GLU A 129 -16.84 6.40 -21.50
C GLU A 129 -17.72 6.26 -20.24
N LYS A 130 -17.38 6.98 -19.16
CA LYS A 130 -18.24 7.10 -17.97
C LYS A 130 -19.62 7.66 -18.32
N ILE A 131 -19.67 8.76 -19.08
CA ILE A 131 -20.92 9.39 -19.49
C ILE A 131 -21.72 8.45 -20.40
N ALA A 132 -21.09 7.81 -21.39
CA ALA A 132 -21.75 6.87 -22.30
C ALA A 132 -22.30 5.64 -21.57
N THR A 133 -21.55 5.09 -20.62
CA THR A 133 -21.96 3.95 -19.80
C THR A 133 -23.12 4.33 -18.85
N ALA A 134 -23.06 5.52 -18.24
CA ALA A 134 -24.16 6.04 -17.42
C ALA A 134 -25.43 6.26 -18.26
N GLN A 135 -25.33 6.86 -19.46
CA GLN A 135 -26.46 7.10 -20.36
C GLN A 135 -27.10 5.77 -20.82
N SER A 136 -26.29 4.80 -21.25
CA SER A 136 -26.81 3.49 -21.65
C SER A 136 -27.47 2.75 -20.48
N SER A 137 -26.90 2.84 -19.27
CA SER A 137 -27.48 2.27 -18.06
C SER A 137 -28.84 2.89 -17.73
N ILE A 138 -28.97 4.23 -17.83
CA ILE A 138 -30.24 4.95 -17.63
C ILE A 138 -31.30 4.46 -18.63
N VAL A 139 -30.95 4.34 -19.92
CA VAL A 139 -31.87 3.85 -20.96
C VAL A 139 -32.33 2.41 -20.65
N LEU A 140 -31.41 1.53 -20.24
CA LEU A 140 -31.73 0.15 -19.89
C LEU A 140 -32.63 0.05 -18.65
N VAL A 141 -32.36 0.86 -17.61
CA VAL A 141 -33.17 0.93 -16.39
C VAL A 141 -34.57 1.44 -16.71
N ASN A 142 -34.70 2.52 -17.48
CA ASN A 142 -35.99 3.08 -17.89
C ASN A 142 -36.82 2.05 -18.68
N SER A 143 -36.22 1.39 -19.67
CA SER A 143 -36.91 0.34 -20.44
C SER A 143 -37.34 -0.87 -19.59
N SER A 144 -36.59 -1.17 -18.52
CA SER A 144 -36.91 -2.25 -17.59
C SER A 144 -38.04 -1.83 -16.63
N ASN A 145 -38.04 -0.57 -16.18
CA ASN A 145 -39.12 0.01 -15.38
C ASN A 145 -40.45 0.08 -16.16
N GLU A 146 -40.43 0.43 -17.45
CA GLU A 146 -41.62 0.39 -18.31
C GLU A 146 -42.20 -1.03 -18.43
N LYS A 147 -41.33 -2.04 -18.55
CA LYS A 147 -41.75 -3.45 -18.55
C LYS A 147 -42.33 -3.87 -17.21
N ILE A 148 -41.77 -3.40 -16.08
CA ILE A 148 -42.32 -3.66 -14.74
C ILE A 148 -43.73 -3.06 -14.64
N LYS A 149 -43.93 -1.79 -15.03
CA LYS A 149 -45.26 -1.16 -15.06
C LYS A 149 -46.26 -1.95 -15.90
N THR A 150 -45.82 -2.43 -17.06
CA THR A 150 -46.67 -3.26 -17.95
C THR A 150 -47.04 -4.59 -17.30
N VAL A 151 -46.15 -5.20 -16.51
CA VAL A 151 -46.41 -6.44 -15.76
C VAL A 151 -47.35 -6.17 -14.58
N GLU A 152 -47.18 -5.04 -13.88
CA GLU A 152 -48.06 -4.62 -12.78
C GLU A 152 -49.49 -4.39 -13.28
N SER A 153 -49.68 -3.66 -14.38
CA SER A 153 -51.03 -3.50 -14.96
C SER A 153 -51.66 -4.84 -15.39
N LYS A 154 -50.85 -5.81 -15.84
CA LYS A 154 -51.36 -7.16 -16.16
C LYS A 154 -51.74 -7.95 -14.92
N LEU A 155 -51.05 -7.75 -13.80
CA LEU A 155 -51.40 -8.36 -12.52
C LEU A 155 -52.71 -7.78 -11.98
N ASP A 156 -52.92 -6.47 -12.12
CA ASP A 156 -54.16 -5.80 -11.72
C ASP A 156 -55.36 -6.32 -12.55
N ILE A 157 -55.23 -6.36 -13.88
CA ILE A 157 -56.28 -6.92 -14.77
C ILE A 157 -56.57 -8.40 -14.44
N LEU A 158 -55.53 -9.19 -14.16
CA LEU A 158 -55.68 -10.60 -13.79
C LEU A 158 -56.42 -10.75 -12.45
N LEU A 159 -56.21 -9.83 -11.51
CA LEU A 159 -56.92 -9.80 -10.24
C LEU A 159 -58.39 -9.46 -10.44
N ASP A 160 -58.69 -8.39 -11.18
CA ASP A 160 -60.07 -7.97 -11.47
C ASP A 160 -60.84 -9.07 -12.20
N SER A 161 -60.23 -9.71 -13.22
CA SER A 161 -60.85 -10.81 -13.97
C SER A 161 -61.14 -12.05 -13.11
N HIS A 162 -60.35 -12.29 -12.06
CA HIS A 162 -60.60 -13.37 -11.11
C HIS A 162 -61.72 -13.01 -10.12
N LEU A 163 -61.80 -11.74 -9.70
CA LEU A 163 -62.88 -11.24 -8.85
C LEU A 163 -64.25 -11.28 -9.55
N GLU A 164 -64.27 -11.10 -10.87
CA GLU A 164 -65.45 -11.27 -11.73
C GLU A 164 -65.78 -12.74 -12.07
N GLU A 165 -65.05 -13.71 -11.49
CA GLU A 165 -65.20 -15.17 -11.74
C GLU A 165 -65.03 -15.61 -13.20
N VAL A 166 -64.38 -14.79 -14.05
CA VAL A 166 -64.15 -15.09 -15.48
C VAL A 166 -63.06 -16.16 -15.67
N ILE A 167 -62.20 -16.38 -14.67
CA ILE A 167 -61.02 -17.25 -14.74
C ILE A 167 -61.00 -18.25 -13.58
N ASP A 168 -60.72 -19.52 -13.88
CA ASP A 168 -60.52 -20.58 -12.88
C ASP A 168 -59.32 -20.28 -11.96
N LYS A 169 -59.42 -20.73 -10.71
CA LYS A 169 -58.39 -20.53 -9.70
C LYS A 169 -57.02 -21.07 -10.13
N ASN A 170 -56.96 -22.21 -10.83
CA ASN A 170 -55.68 -22.80 -11.24
C ASN A 170 -54.99 -21.99 -12.33
N ASP A 171 -55.76 -21.46 -13.29
CA ASP A 171 -55.23 -20.60 -14.35
C ASP A 171 -54.77 -19.24 -13.80
N TYR A 172 -55.49 -18.68 -12.83
CA TYR A 172 -55.07 -17.48 -12.10
C TYR A 172 -53.72 -17.70 -11.41
N LEU A 173 -53.57 -18.78 -10.63
CA LEU A 173 -52.33 -19.07 -9.90
C LEU A 173 -51.14 -19.24 -10.85
N ARG A 174 -51.32 -20.01 -11.92
CA ARG A 174 -50.29 -20.22 -12.96
C ARG A 174 -49.84 -18.91 -13.59
N LYS A 175 -50.78 -18.03 -13.96
CA LYS A 175 -50.43 -16.77 -14.64
C LYS A 175 -49.83 -15.73 -13.68
N LYS A 176 -50.28 -15.71 -12.43
CA LYS A 176 -49.72 -14.88 -11.36
C LYS A 176 -48.27 -15.24 -11.10
N GLU A 177 -47.95 -16.53 -11.00
CA GLU A 177 -46.57 -17.00 -10.81
C GLU A 177 -45.65 -16.55 -11.94
N GLU A 178 -46.08 -16.71 -13.20
CA GLU A 178 -45.32 -16.27 -14.38
C GLU A 178 -45.02 -14.76 -14.35
N LEU A 179 -46.02 -13.93 -14.03
CA LEU A 179 -45.89 -12.48 -13.98
C LEU A 179 -45.02 -12.01 -12.81
N ILE A 180 -45.16 -12.61 -11.64
CA ILE A 180 -44.33 -12.31 -10.47
C ILE A 180 -42.87 -12.66 -10.74
N ASN A 181 -42.59 -13.86 -11.28
CA ASN A 181 -41.23 -14.27 -11.63
C ASN A 181 -40.60 -13.32 -12.66
N LYS A 182 -41.39 -12.85 -13.64
CA LYS A 182 -40.94 -11.87 -14.61
C LYS A 182 -40.63 -10.50 -13.97
N LYS A 183 -41.45 -10.04 -13.02
CA LYS A 183 -41.20 -8.81 -12.26
C LYS A 183 -39.90 -8.92 -11.45
N ILE A 184 -39.74 -10.00 -10.68
CA ILE A 184 -38.53 -10.27 -9.89
C ILE A 184 -37.28 -10.29 -10.79
N GLY A 185 -37.32 -10.97 -11.94
CA GLY A 185 -36.20 -11.02 -12.87
C GLY A 185 -35.82 -9.65 -13.45
N LEU A 186 -36.81 -8.76 -13.69
CA LEU A 186 -36.55 -7.39 -14.14
C LEU A 186 -35.95 -6.52 -13.01
N GLU A 187 -36.44 -6.66 -11.77
CA GLU A 187 -35.89 -5.97 -10.60
C GLU A 187 -34.45 -6.41 -10.30
N GLU A 188 -34.15 -7.71 -10.41
CA GLU A 188 -32.78 -8.22 -10.30
C GLU A 188 -31.88 -7.64 -11.39
N LYS A 189 -32.37 -7.54 -12.63
CA LYS A 189 -31.61 -6.95 -13.73
C LYS A 189 -31.26 -5.48 -13.45
N ILE A 190 -32.19 -4.71 -12.92
CA ILE A 190 -31.95 -3.31 -12.51
C ILE A 190 -30.89 -3.25 -11.42
N LYS A 191 -30.99 -4.10 -10.38
CA LYS A 191 -29.98 -4.17 -9.32
C LYS A 191 -28.60 -4.51 -9.87
N ARG A 192 -28.49 -5.43 -10.83
CA ARG A 192 -27.22 -5.79 -11.47
C ARG A 192 -26.62 -4.62 -12.24
N ILE A 193 -27.41 -3.90 -13.03
CA ILE A 193 -26.93 -2.73 -13.80
C ILE A 193 -26.42 -1.64 -12.85
N ASN A 194 -27.16 -1.36 -11.77
CA ASN A 194 -26.74 -0.36 -10.79
C ASN A 194 -25.47 -0.78 -10.01
N ASN A 195 -25.30 -2.07 -9.72
CA ASN A 195 -24.14 -2.58 -8.99
C ASN A 195 -22.91 -2.84 -9.87
N GLN A 196 -23.08 -3.04 -11.19
CA GLN A 196 -21.97 -3.20 -12.15
C GLN A 196 -21.33 -1.86 -12.53
N GLY A 197 -21.76 -0.75 -11.94
CA GLY A 197 -21.25 0.59 -12.23
C GLY A 197 -19.73 0.63 -12.23
N ASP A 198 -19.15 0.88 -13.40
CA ASP A 198 -17.83 1.46 -13.65
C ASP A 198 -16.64 0.96 -12.80
N ASN A 199 -16.67 -0.29 -12.33
CA ASN A 199 -15.68 -0.83 -11.38
C ASN A 199 -14.23 -0.76 -11.89
N TRP A 200 -14.02 -0.64 -13.20
CA TRP A 200 -12.69 -0.50 -13.80
C TRP A 200 -12.27 0.95 -14.07
N LEU A 201 -13.23 1.90 -14.19
CA LEU A 201 -12.94 3.29 -14.55
C LEU A 201 -12.15 4.01 -13.44
N GLU A 202 -12.52 3.80 -12.17
CA GLU A 202 -11.84 4.44 -11.06
C GLU A 202 -10.42 3.88 -10.84
N PRO A 203 -10.16 2.56 -10.86
CA PRO A 203 -8.79 2.03 -10.88
C PRO A 203 -7.95 2.57 -12.04
N MET A 204 -8.52 2.66 -13.24
CA MET A 204 -7.81 3.21 -14.41
C MET A 204 -7.50 4.71 -14.24
N ARG A 205 -8.46 5.49 -13.70
CA ARG A 205 -8.24 6.91 -13.39
C ARG A 205 -7.11 7.08 -12.37
N ASP A 206 -7.14 6.29 -11.28
CA ASP A 206 -6.11 6.32 -10.25
C ASP A 206 -4.73 5.98 -10.81
N PHE A 207 -4.65 4.94 -11.66
CA PHE A 207 -3.42 4.58 -12.37
C PHE A 207 -2.86 5.74 -13.23
N ILE A 208 -3.70 6.42 -14.01
CA ILE A 208 -3.27 7.56 -14.84
C ILE A 208 -2.75 8.72 -13.97
N LEU A 209 -3.50 9.07 -12.92
CA LEU A 209 -3.13 10.16 -12.02
C LEU A 209 -1.80 9.88 -11.30
N ARG A 210 -1.59 8.64 -10.85
CA ARG A 210 -0.33 8.22 -10.22
C ARG A 210 0.83 8.19 -11.20
N SER A 211 0.59 7.74 -12.43
CA SER A 211 1.61 7.77 -13.49
C SER A 211 2.04 9.19 -13.84
N ARG A 212 1.10 10.15 -13.82
CA ARG A 212 1.41 11.58 -13.96
C ARG A 212 2.22 12.11 -12.76
N LEU A 213 1.82 11.75 -11.54
CA LEU A 213 2.56 12.14 -10.33
C LEU A 213 4.00 11.59 -10.33
N ALA A 214 4.22 10.39 -10.85
CA ALA A 214 5.55 9.77 -10.95
C ALA A 214 6.56 10.67 -11.67
N LYS A 215 6.13 11.38 -12.73
CA LYS A 215 6.95 12.34 -13.46
C LYS A 215 7.41 13.48 -12.54
N LYS A 216 6.44 14.13 -11.89
CA LYS A 216 6.68 15.25 -10.97
C LYS A 216 7.61 14.86 -9.82
N THR A 217 7.36 13.71 -9.19
CA THR A 217 8.21 13.20 -8.12
C THR A 217 9.63 12.91 -8.61
N ALA A 218 9.79 12.30 -9.79
CA ALA A 218 11.11 12.01 -10.36
C ALA A 218 11.93 13.28 -10.66
N ASP A 219 11.26 14.41 -10.95
CA ASP A 219 11.89 15.71 -11.17
C ASP A 219 12.26 16.42 -9.85
N GLU A 220 11.41 16.35 -8.83
CA GLU A 220 11.63 16.96 -7.50
C GLU A 220 12.74 16.26 -6.70
N GLY A 221 12.93 14.95 -6.89
CA GLY A 221 14.03 14.20 -6.27
C GLY A 221 13.87 13.88 -4.78
N ASP A 222 12.67 14.00 -4.22
CA ASP A 222 12.39 13.62 -2.83
C ASP A 222 12.38 12.10 -2.65
N LEU A 223 13.43 11.58 -2.02
CA LEU A 223 13.63 10.15 -1.73
C LEU A 223 12.49 9.54 -0.90
N SER A 224 11.83 10.32 -0.03
CA SER A 224 10.71 9.83 0.78
C SER A 224 9.49 9.54 -0.10
N GLN A 225 9.23 10.41 -1.07
CA GLN A 225 8.19 10.20 -2.06
C GLN A 225 8.51 9.03 -2.98
N PHE A 226 9.79 8.79 -3.32
CA PHE A 226 10.19 7.63 -4.11
C PHE A 226 9.81 6.33 -3.41
N LYS A 227 10.15 6.22 -2.11
CA LYS A 227 9.77 5.06 -1.30
C LYS A 227 8.26 4.89 -1.21
N ALA A 228 7.51 5.97 -1.00
CA ALA A 228 6.06 5.93 -0.91
C ALA A 228 5.42 5.49 -2.24
N PHE A 229 5.88 6.04 -3.36
CA PHE A 229 5.43 5.68 -4.69
C PHE A 229 5.72 4.21 -5.01
N LEU A 230 6.94 3.75 -4.76
CA LEU A 230 7.34 2.37 -5.05
C LEU A 230 6.52 1.34 -4.25
N LYS A 231 6.22 1.64 -2.97
CA LYS A 231 5.31 0.82 -2.15
C LYS A 231 3.90 0.69 -2.71
N ASN A 232 3.46 1.65 -3.51
CA ASN A 232 2.13 1.65 -4.11
C ASN A 232 2.06 0.94 -5.47
N ILE A 233 3.19 0.76 -6.16
CA ILE A 233 3.19 0.16 -7.52
C ILE A 233 3.59 -1.32 -7.52
N GLY A 234 4.02 -1.85 -6.38
CA GLY A 234 4.53 -3.20 -6.31
C GLY A 234 4.96 -3.65 -4.91
N SER A 235 5.57 -4.82 -4.86
CA SER A 235 5.97 -5.51 -3.65
C SER A 235 7.31 -6.23 -3.84
N ASN A 236 7.80 -6.96 -2.83
CA ASN A 236 9.02 -7.77 -2.90
C ASN A 236 10.26 -7.00 -3.37
N PHE A 237 10.50 -5.83 -2.76
CA PHE A 237 11.69 -5.01 -3.03
C PHE A 237 12.97 -5.73 -2.60
N ILE A 238 13.82 -6.03 -3.56
CA ILE A 238 15.02 -6.83 -3.45
C ILE A 238 16.23 -6.02 -3.89
N LEU A 239 17.32 -6.13 -3.15
CA LEU A 239 18.64 -5.63 -3.56
C LEU A 239 19.56 -6.84 -3.75
N GLN A 240 20.01 -7.07 -4.99
CA GLN A 240 20.85 -8.20 -5.36
C GLN A 240 21.92 -7.77 -6.37
N GLY A 241 23.19 -8.07 -6.11
CA GLY A 241 24.29 -7.73 -7.01
C GLY A 241 24.44 -6.23 -7.27
N GLY A 242 23.94 -5.38 -6.38
CA GLY A 242 23.91 -3.92 -6.56
C GLY A 242 22.74 -3.39 -7.38
N LYS A 243 21.83 -4.25 -7.83
CA LYS A 243 20.62 -3.91 -8.57
C LYS A 243 19.39 -3.96 -7.67
N PHE A 244 18.54 -2.96 -7.81
CA PHE A 244 17.22 -2.94 -7.20
C PHE A 244 16.22 -3.65 -8.12
N GLU A 245 15.51 -4.64 -7.57
CA GLU A 245 14.48 -5.40 -8.24
C GLU A 245 13.20 -5.38 -7.41
N PHE A 246 12.04 -5.42 -8.06
CA PHE A 246 10.76 -5.56 -7.36
C PHE A 246 9.72 -6.29 -8.22
N LEU A 247 8.63 -6.71 -7.58
CA LEU A 247 7.47 -7.29 -8.24
C LEU A 247 6.42 -6.20 -8.43
N ALA A 248 6.30 -5.68 -9.65
CA ALA A 248 5.28 -4.71 -9.99
C ALA A 248 3.88 -5.35 -10.06
N GLU A 249 2.85 -4.60 -9.67
CA GLU A 249 1.46 -4.98 -9.98
C GLU A 249 1.22 -4.94 -11.49
N PHE A 250 0.14 -5.57 -11.95
CA PHE A 250 -0.07 -5.87 -13.37
C PHE A 250 -0.07 -4.60 -14.24
N GLU A 251 -0.75 -3.54 -13.82
CA GLU A 251 -0.86 -2.27 -14.54
C GLU A 251 0.51 -1.59 -14.67
N TRP A 252 1.30 -1.63 -13.60
CA TRP A 252 2.64 -1.03 -13.54
C TRP A 252 3.68 -1.86 -14.30
N ALA A 253 3.54 -3.18 -14.33
CA ALA A 253 4.37 -4.05 -15.16
C ALA A 253 4.18 -3.75 -16.64
N LEU A 254 2.95 -3.48 -17.07
CA LEU A 254 2.66 -3.01 -18.43
C LEU A 254 3.28 -1.63 -18.69
N ALA A 255 3.19 -0.71 -17.73
CA ALA A 255 3.79 0.63 -17.84
C ALA A 255 5.31 0.56 -18.01
N CYS A 256 6.01 -0.20 -17.16
CA CYS A 256 7.46 -0.37 -17.22
C CYS A 256 7.97 -1.00 -18.52
N ARG A 257 7.13 -1.81 -19.19
CA ARG A 257 7.44 -2.47 -20.45
C ARG A 257 7.11 -1.63 -21.68
N ARG A 258 6.57 -0.42 -21.52
CA ARG A 258 6.34 0.50 -22.63
C ARG A 258 7.69 0.81 -23.30
N GLN A 259 8.06 -0.01 -24.29
CA GLN A 259 8.93 0.44 -25.36
C GLN A 259 8.18 1.54 -26.10
N ALA A 260 8.79 2.73 -26.15
CA ALA A 260 8.35 3.95 -26.81
C ALA A 260 7.15 3.76 -27.75
N PHE A 261 5.94 3.79 -27.18
CA PHE A 261 4.75 3.96 -28.01
C PHE A 261 4.84 5.37 -28.59
N SER A 262 4.58 5.53 -29.89
CA SER A 262 4.60 6.85 -30.54
C SER A 262 3.37 7.69 -30.20
N ASN A 263 2.33 7.10 -29.62
CA ASN A 263 1.08 7.74 -29.22
C ASN A 263 0.44 7.05 -28.00
N TRP A 264 -0.57 7.69 -27.43
CA TRP A 264 -1.31 7.22 -26.25
C TRP A 264 -2.41 6.19 -26.56
N LEU A 265 -2.69 5.92 -27.84
CA LEU A 265 -3.80 5.06 -28.27
C LEU A 265 -3.44 3.57 -28.09
N PRO A 266 -4.40 2.72 -27.70
CA PRO A 266 -4.18 1.29 -27.60
C PRO A 266 -3.90 0.68 -28.99
N LYS A 267 -2.84 -0.12 -29.10
CA LYS A 267 -2.64 -0.97 -30.28
C LYS A 267 -3.67 -2.10 -30.27
N LYS A 268 -4.30 -2.37 -31.42
CA LYS A 268 -5.40 -3.33 -31.56
C LYS A 268 -5.03 -4.79 -31.25
N ASN A 269 -3.75 -5.15 -31.17
CA ASN A 269 -3.30 -6.51 -30.86
C ASN A 269 -2.72 -6.58 -29.45
N PHE A 270 -3.57 -6.91 -28.47
CA PHE A 270 -3.22 -6.99 -27.05
C PHE A 270 -2.69 -8.38 -26.62
N SER A 271 -2.82 -9.39 -27.49
CA SER A 271 -2.51 -10.81 -27.20
C SER A 271 -1.01 -11.13 -27.08
N GLU A 272 -0.12 -10.23 -27.53
CA GLU A 272 1.33 -10.41 -27.44
C GLU A 272 1.97 -9.79 -26.18
N LEU A 273 1.18 -9.10 -25.34
CA LEU A 273 1.70 -8.34 -24.20
C LEU A 273 1.48 -9.00 -22.82
N LEU A 274 0.84 -10.18 -22.78
CA LEU A 274 0.61 -10.92 -21.54
C LEU A 274 1.72 -11.94 -21.27
N PRO A 275 2.47 -11.77 -20.17
CA PRO A 275 3.03 -12.93 -19.49
C PRO A 275 3.04 -12.83 -17.96
N SER A 276 3.18 -14.03 -17.39
CA SER A 276 3.43 -14.40 -16.00
C SER A 276 4.44 -13.49 -15.29
N SER A 277 3.98 -12.86 -14.19
CA SER A 277 4.76 -12.21 -13.12
C SER A 277 6.09 -11.57 -13.56
N CYS A 278 6.05 -10.26 -13.87
CA CYS A 278 7.26 -9.54 -14.23
C CYS A 278 8.05 -9.11 -12.98
N ARG A 279 9.25 -9.65 -12.80
CA ARG A 279 10.26 -9.07 -11.92
C ARG A 279 10.97 -7.97 -12.72
N ILE A 280 11.01 -6.76 -12.18
CA ILE A 280 11.58 -5.56 -12.83
C ILE A 280 12.79 -5.12 -12.05
#